data_AF-A0A3B9RWQ6-F1
#
_entry.id   AF-A0A3B9RWQ6-F1
#
_cell.length_a   1.000
_cell.length_b   1.000
_cell.length_c   1.000
_cell.angle_alpha   90.00
_cell.angle_beta   90.00
_cell.angle_gamma   90.00
#
_symmetry.space_group_name_H-M   'P 1'
#
loop_
_entity.id
_entity.type
_entity.pdbx_description
1 polymer ?
#
loop_
_entity_poly.entity_id
_entity_poly.type
_entity_poly.pdbx_seq_one_letter_code
_entity_poly.pdbx_strand_id
1 'polypeptide(L)' 'MDVHDKKTRSKNMAAIKGKDTKPELAVRKYLHNKGLRYTLHNKELPGKPDLTLKRYNSVVFVNSCFWHRHKKCKK' A
#
# COMPACT_ATOMS: atom_id res chain seq x y z
N MET A 1 -17.62 11.53 -16.59
CA MET A 1 -16.77 11.75 -17.78
C MET A 1 -15.35 11.34 -17.38
N ASP A 2 -14.76 10.35 -18.06
CA ASP A 2 -13.34 10.03 -17.87
C ASP A 2 -12.54 11.24 -18.39
N VAL A 3 -11.63 11.77 -17.57
CA VAL A 3 -10.88 12.99 -17.90
C VAL A 3 -9.74 12.68 -18.87
N HIS A 4 -9.51 11.41 -19.21
CA HIS A 4 -8.37 10.94 -19.97
C HIS A 4 -8.81 10.14 -21.20
N ASP A 5 -8.06 10.30 -22.29
CA ASP A 5 -8.22 9.49 -23.48
C ASP A 5 -7.90 8.00 -23.19
N LYS A 6 -8.49 7.09 -23.98
CA LYS A 6 -8.42 5.64 -23.78
C LYS A 6 -6.98 5.12 -23.73
N LYS A 7 -6.09 5.72 -24.54
CA LYS A 7 -4.65 5.41 -24.58
C LYS A 7 -3.94 5.86 -23.30
N THR A 8 -4.25 7.05 -22.81
CA THR A 8 -3.73 7.60 -21.55
C THR A 8 -4.17 6.78 -20.35
N ARG A 9 -5.45 6.36 -20.31
CA ARG A 9 -5.94 5.46 -19.26
C ARG A 9 -5.21 4.13 -19.25
N SER A 10 -5.03 3.50 -20.41
CA SER A 10 -4.30 2.23 -20.52
C SER A 10 -2.86 2.35 -20.00
N LYS A 11 -2.15 3.42 -20.38
CA LYS A 11 -0.80 3.71 -19.88
C LYS A 11 -0.76 3.92 -18.37
N ASN A 12 -1.71 4.66 -17.81
CA ASN A 12 -1.79 4.90 -16.37
C ASN A 12 -2.05 3.61 -15.60
N MET A 13 -2.99 2.78 -16.06
CA MET A 13 -3.29 1.49 -15.42
C MET A 13 -2.09 0.53 -15.48
N ALA A 14 -1.36 0.51 -16.60
CA ALA A 14 -0.15 -0.29 -16.75
C ALA A 14 1.01 0.19 -15.83
N ALA A 15 1.01 1.46 -15.43
CA ALA A 15 2.01 2.02 -14.52
C ALA A 15 1.72 1.74 -13.03
N ILE A 16 0.50 1.30 -12.69
CA ILE A 16 0.13 0.94 -11.32
C ILE A 16 0.80 -0.39 -10.96
N LYS A 17 1.89 -0.31 -10.19
CA LYS A 17 2.57 -1.48 -9.65
C LYS A 17 1.82 -2.01 -8.43
N GLY A 18 1.67 -3.33 -8.34
CA GLY A 18 1.03 -3.99 -7.19
C GLY A 18 1.89 -4.09 -5.93
N LYS A 19 3.13 -3.57 -5.95
CA LYS A 19 4.10 -3.58 -4.85
C LYS A 19 4.93 -2.31 -4.87
N ASP A 20 5.46 -1.91 -3.71
CA ASP A 20 6.31 -0.72 -3.53
C ASP A 20 5.61 0.56 -3.96
N THR A 21 4.31 0.64 -3.65
CA THR A 21 3.54 1.84 -3.96
C THR A 21 4.05 3.02 -3.12
N LYS A 22 3.87 4.25 -3.62
CA LYS A 22 4.22 5.48 -2.88
C LYS A 22 3.72 5.48 -1.42
N PRO A 23 2.47 5.12 -1.10
CA PRO A 23 2.02 5.05 0.29
C PRO A 23 2.76 3.97 1.11
N GLU A 24 3.05 2.80 0.53
CA GLU A 24 3.85 1.76 1.18
C GLU A 24 5.25 2.28 1.56
N LEU A 25 5.92 2.94 0.61
CA LEU A 25 7.25 3.54 0.82
C LEU A 25 7.22 4.62 1.90
N ALA A 26 6.16 5.43 1.95
CA ALA A 26 5.99 6.45 2.99
C ALA A 26 5.86 5.82 4.38
N VAL A 27 5.03 4.78 4.53
CA VAL A 27 4.87 4.05 5.79
C VAL A 27 6.19 3.37 6.20
N ARG A 28 6.89 2.72 5.25
CA ARG A 28 8.21 2.11 5.49
C ARG A 28 9.24 3.11 6.02
N LYS A 29 9.34 4.28 5.38
CA LYS A 29 10.23 5.36 5.84
C LYS A 29 9.85 5.84 7.23
N TYR A 30 8.56 6.04 7.50
CA TYR A 30 8.07 6.46 8.80
C TYR A 30 8.41 5.44 9.91
N LEU A 31 8.13 4.15 9.67
CA LEU A 31 8.44 3.08 10.63
C LEU A 31 9.95 2.98 10.90
N HIS A 32 10.76 3.04 9.84
CA HIS A 32 12.21 3.01 9.96
C HIS A 32 12.73 4.22 10.75
N ASN A 33 12.22 5.42 10.48
CA ASN A 33 12.59 6.64 11.20
C ASN A 33 12.18 6.61 12.68
N LYS A 34 11.13 5.86 13.03
CA LYS A 34 10.70 5.62 14.42
C LYS A 34 11.49 4.50 15.11
N GLY A 35 12.48 3.89 14.45
CA GLY A 35 13.28 2.78 15.01
C GLY A 35 12.51 1.45 15.09
N LEU A 36 11.38 1.35 14.40
CA LEU A 36 10.56 0.14 14.38
C LEU A 36 11.11 -0.81 13.32
N ARG A 37 11.59 -1.97 13.76
CA ARG A 37 11.97 -3.07 12.86
C ARG A 37 10.70 -3.75 12.34
N TYR A 38 10.57 -3.81 11.03
CA TYR A 38 9.47 -4.48 10.34
C TYR A 38 9.99 -5.52 9.35
N THR A 39 9.16 -6.52 9.06
CA THR A 39 9.38 -7.51 8.00
C THR A 39 8.36 -7.26 6.90
N LEU A 40 8.80 -7.25 5.65
CA LEU A 40 7.92 -7.08 4.48
C LEU A 40 7.36 -8.42 4.02
N HIS A 41 6.10 -8.40 3.54
CA HIS A 41 5.45 -9.53 2.87
C HIS A 41 5.60 -10.87 3.60
N ASN A 42 5.22 -10.90 4.88
CA ASN A 42 5.31 -12.13 5.65
C ASN A 42 4.33 -13.18 5.11
N LYS A 43 4.87 -14.23 4.45
CA LYS A 43 4.09 -15.33 3.88
C LYS A 43 3.59 -16.32 4.92
N GLU A 44 4.14 -16.27 6.13
CA GLU A 44 3.76 -17.15 7.24
C GLU A 44 2.39 -16.77 7.83
N LEU A 45 1.92 -15.55 7.55
CA LEU A 45 0.67 -15.03 8.12
C LEU A 45 -0.48 -15.04 7.10
N PRO A 46 -1.71 -15.41 7.53
CA PRO A 46 -2.88 -15.36 6.68
C PRO A 46 -3.15 -13.91 6.23
N GLY A 47 -3.48 -13.74 4.95
CA GLY A 47 -3.77 -12.41 4.38
C GLY A 47 -2.57 -11.64 3.84
N LYS A 48 -1.34 -12.19 3.91
CA LYS A 48 -0.10 -11.58 3.35
C LYS A 48 0.03 -10.09 3.72
N PRO A 49 0.21 -9.77 5.01
CA PRO A 49 0.40 -8.39 5.45
C PRO A 49 1.58 -7.72 4.76
N ASP A 50 1.42 -6.46 4.37
CA ASP A 50 2.49 -5.67 3.74
C ASP A 50 3.67 -5.49 4.70
N LEU A 51 3.37 -5.18 5.96
CA LEU A 51 4.33 -4.87 7.01
C LEU A 51 3.97 -5.65 8.28
N THR A 52 4.93 -6.39 8.82
CA THR A 52 4.79 -7.13 10.07
C THR A 52 5.76 -6.61 11.12
N LEU A 53 5.25 -6.19 12.28
CA LEU A 53 6.01 -5.74 13.43
C LEU A 53 6.05 -6.86 14.48
N LYS A 54 6.98 -7.82 14.33
CA LYS A 54 7.08 -9.00 15.20
C LYS A 54 7.23 -8.64 16.69
N ARG A 55 8.03 -7.61 17.02
CA ARG A 55 8.24 -7.16 18.40
C ARG A 55 6.96 -6.65 19.08
N TYR A 56 6.02 -6.14 18.29
CA TYR A 56 4.78 -5.53 18.80
C TYR A 56 3.55 -6.40 18.50
N ASN A 57 3.74 -7.64 18.01
CA ASN A 57 2.67 -8.54 17.56
C ASN A 57 1.62 -7.83 16.69
N SER A 58 2.06 -6.90 15.84
CA SER A 58 1.19 -6.01 15.08
C SER A 58 1.44 -6.17 13.57
N VAL A 59 0.38 -6.08 12.77
CA VAL A 59 0.44 -6.11 11.31
C VAL A 59 -0.15 -4.83 10.73
N VAL A 60 0.42 -4.35 9.64
CA VAL A 60 -0.05 -3.14 8.94
C VAL A 60 -0.33 -3.49 7.49
N PHE A 61 -1.55 -3.17 7.06
CA PHE A 61 -2.02 -3.29 5.68
C PHE A 61 -2.09 -1.91 5.04
N VAL A 62 -1.42 -1.72 3.91
CA VAL A 62 -1.40 -0.44 3.19
C VAL A 62 -2.36 -0.54 2.02
N ASN A 63 -3.64 -0.37 2.32
CA ASN A 63 -4.71 -0.46 1.34
C ASN A 63 -4.97 0.89 0.68
N SER A 64 -4.92 0.90 -0.65
CA SER A 64 -5.22 2.10 -1.44
C SER A 64 -6.72 2.40 -1.41
N CYS A 65 -7.10 3.63 -1.03
CA CYS A 65 -8.51 4.03 -0.93
C CYS A 65 -9.28 3.90 -2.25
N PHE A 66 -8.59 4.03 -3.40
CA PHE A 66 -9.19 3.88 -4.72
C PHE A 66 -9.77 2.48 -4.96
N TRP A 67 -9.05 1.43 -4.53
CA TRP A 67 -9.45 0.04 -4.72
C TRP A 67 -10.30 -0.49 -3.57
N HIS A 68 -10.05 -0.02 -2.35
CA HIS A 68 -10.75 -0.48 -1.14
C HIS A 68 -11.96 0.37 -0.74
N ARG A 69 -12.27 1.41 -1.53
CA ARG A 69 -13.51 2.20 -1.46
C ARG A 69 -13.86 2.62 -0.02
N HIS A 70 -12.91 3.27 0.65
CA HIS A 70 -13.08 3.76 2.01
C HIS A 70 -14.29 4.71 2.13
N LYS A 71 -15.15 4.47 3.12
CA LYS A 71 -16.38 5.24 3.38
C LYS A 71 -16.18 6.76 3.53
N LYS A 72 -14.97 7.22 3.91
CA LYS A 72 -14.62 8.64 4.10
C LYS A 72 -13.44 9.10 3.22
N CYS A 73 -13.27 8.52 2.03
CA CYS A 73 -12.23 9.01 1.11
C CYS A 73 -12.60 10.42 0.61
N LYS A 74 -11.83 11.44 1.02
CA LYS A 74 -11.92 12.76 0.39
C LYS A 74 -11.49 12.62 -1.07
N LYS A 75 -12.33 13.12 -1.97
CA LYS A 75 -12.18 13.05 -3.42
C LYS A 75 -11.10 14.01 -3.89
#